data_AF-A0A7R8X510-F1
#
_entry.id   AF-A0A7R8X510-F1
#
_cell.length_a   1.000
_cell.length_b   1.000
_cell.length_c   1.000
_cell.angle_alpha   90.00
_cell.angle_beta   90.00
_cell.angle_gamma   90.00
#
_symmetry.space_group_name_H-M   'P 1'
#
loop_
_entity.id
_entity.type
_entity.pdbx_description
1 polymer ?
#
loop_
_entity_poly.entity_id
_entity_poly.type
_entity_poly.pdbx_seq_one_letter_code
_entity_poly.pdbx_strand_id
1 'polypeptide(L)'
;AGPVIGLLFWCGEVKKREMSTKPIALDDKSSLKELDQWIEQLNKCEQLPENQVKTLCDKAKEILARESNVQEVKCPVTVCGDVHGQFHDLMELFRIGGRSPDTNYLFMGDYVDRGYYSVETVTLLVALKVRFKDRITILRGNHESRQITQVYGFYDECLRKYGNANVWKYFTDLFDYLPLTALVNSQIFCLHGGLSPSIDSLDHIRALDRLQASHP
;
A
#
# COMPACT_ATOMS: atom_id res chain seq x y z
N ALA A 1 -34.60 39.26 51.29
CA ALA A 1 -33.37 38.79 50.61
C ALA A 1 -33.70 37.53 49.85
N GLY A 2 -33.36 37.48 48.55
CA GLY A 2 -33.42 36.28 47.69
C GLY A 2 -34.62 36.20 46.74
N PRO A 3 -34.49 36.63 45.47
CA PRO A 3 -35.45 36.32 44.42
C PRO A 3 -35.09 35.01 43.69
N VAL A 4 -36.08 34.13 43.62
CA VAL A 4 -36.50 33.23 42.54
C VAL A 4 -35.45 32.81 41.48
N ILE A 5 -35.13 31.51 41.49
CA ILE A 5 -34.36 30.78 40.48
C ILE A 5 -35.21 30.65 39.21
N GLY A 6 -34.82 31.37 38.15
CA GLY A 6 -35.32 31.14 36.78
C GLY A 6 -34.28 30.36 35.98
N LEU A 7 -34.64 29.14 35.57
CA LEU A 7 -33.90 28.38 34.55
C LEU A 7 -33.94 29.17 33.23
N LEU A 8 -32.79 29.70 32.82
CA LEU A 8 -32.56 30.22 31.47
C LEU A 8 -31.58 29.29 30.76
N PHE A 9 -32.11 28.54 29.79
CA PHE A 9 -31.34 27.84 28.77
C PHE A 9 -30.55 28.87 27.97
N TRP A 10 -29.22 28.89 28.12
CA TRP A 10 -28.32 29.64 27.27
C TRP A 10 -28.02 28.80 26.01
N CYS A 11 -28.64 29.18 24.89
CA CYS A 11 -28.29 28.70 23.56
C CYS A 11 -27.00 29.41 23.11
N GLY A 12 -25.84 28.75 23.29
CA GLY A 12 -24.56 29.25 22.80
C GLY A 12 -24.41 29.02 21.30
N GLU A 13 -24.16 30.10 20.56
CA GLU A 13 -23.91 30.12 19.12
C GLU A 13 -22.74 29.21 18.72
N VAL A 14 -23.05 28.18 17.95
CA VAL A 14 -22.04 27.37 17.24
C VAL A 14 -21.57 28.18 16.02
N LYS A 15 -20.34 28.69 16.08
CA LYS A 15 -19.63 29.21 14.90
C LYS A 15 -19.61 28.13 13.81
N LYS A 16 -20.44 28.29 12.77
CA LYS A 16 -20.35 27.52 11.52
C LYS A 16 -18.99 27.83 10.90
N ARG A 17 -18.04 26.89 11.02
CA ARG A 17 -16.91 26.82 10.08
C ARG A 17 -17.50 26.50 8.72
N GLU A 18 -17.43 27.46 7.81
CA GLU A 18 -17.65 27.23 6.39
C GLU A 18 -16.70 26.12 5.93
N MET A 19 -17.24 24.91 5.74
CA MET A 19 -16.56 23.90 4.94
C MET A 19 -16.60 24.41 3.50
N SER A 20 -15.44 24.86 3.03
CA SER A 20 -15.18 25.06 1.61
C SER A 20 -15.44 23.74 0.87
N THR A 21 -16.64 23.59 0.31
CA THR A 21 -16.99 22.52 -0.61
C THR A 21 -16.23 22.75 -1.91
N LYS A 22 -15.03 22.19 -2.01
CA LYS A 22 -14.40 21.99 -3.32
C LYS A 22 -15.24 20.99 -4.11
N PRO A 23 -15.52 21.23 -5.40
CA PRO A 23 -16.23 20.26 -6.22
C PRO A 23 -15.33 19.03 -6.40
N ILE A 24 -15.73 17.88 -5.84
CA ILE A 24 -15.09 16.59 -6.11
C ILE A 24 -15.59 16.17 -7.50
N ALA A 25 -14.78 16.52 -8.50
CA ALA A 25 -15.12 16.56 -9.92
C ALA A 25 -15.16 15.17 -10.56
N LEU A 26 -15.90 15.07 -11.66
CA LEU A 26 -16.21 13.86 -12.46
C LEU A 26 -15.01 12.99 -12.89
N ASP A 27 -13.78 13.50 -12.75
CA ASP A 27 -12.51 12.88 -13.17
C ASP A 27 -12.02 11.74 -12.25
N ASP A 28 -12.46 11.75 -10.98
CA ASP A 28 -12.12 10.70 -10.01
C ASP A 28 -12.93 9.42 -10.27
N LYS A 29 -14.17 9.55 -10.77
CA LYS A 29 -15.05 8.40 -11.05
C LYS A 29 -14.63 7.63 -12.30
N SER A 30 -14.16 8.31 -13.34
CA SER A 30 -13.59 7.66 -14.53
C SER A 30 -12.31 6.90 -14.15
N SER A 31 -11.41 7.56 -13.42
CA SER A 31 -10.16 6.97 -12.93
C SER A 31 -10.37 5.73 -12.05
N LEU A 32 -11.40 5.73 -11.19
CA LEU A 32 -11.75 4.58 -10.36
C LEU A 32 -12.31 3.42 -11.19
N LYS A 33 -13.12 3.72 -12.21
CA LYS A 33 -13.67 2.70 -13.11
C LYS A 33 -12.58 2.04 -13.96
N GLU A 34 -11.59 2.81 -14.40
CA GLU A 34 -10.41 2.28 -15.09
C GLU A 34 -9.58 1.38 -14.17
N LEU A 35 -9.35 1.78 -12.91
CA LEU A 35 -8.67 0.95 -11.92
C LEU A 35 -9.40 -0.37 -11.64
N ASP A 36 -10.74 -0.34 -11.54
CA ASP A 36 -11.54 -1.55 -11.35
C ASP A 36 -11.37 -2.52 -12.55
N GLN A 37 -11.31 -2.00 -13.79
CA GLN A 37 -11.02 -2.79 -14.98
C GLN A 37 -9.61 -3.39 -14.97
N TRP A 38 -8.61 -2.63 -14.53
CA TRP A 38 -7.24 -3.12 -14.41
C TRP A 38 -7.15 -4.25 -13.38
N ILE A 39 -7.85 -4.13 -12.26
CA ILE A 39 -7.93 -5.18 -11.23
C ILE A 39 -8.63 -6.43 -11.80
N GLU A 40 -9.72 -6.29 -12.53
CA GLU A 40 -10.40 -7.42 -13.19
C GLU A 40 -9.51 -8.14 -14.21
N GLN A 41 -8.73 -7.39 -15.01
CA GLN A 41 -7.76 -7.93 -15.95
C GLN A 41 -6.64 -8.69 -15.20
N LEU A 42 -6.07 -8.08 -14.17
CA LEU A 42 -5.02 -8.70 -13.36
C LEU A 42 -5.50 -9.95 -12.64
N ASN A 43 -6.75 -10.01 -12.18
CA ASN A 43 -7.36 -11.21 -11.58
C ASN A 43 -7.42 -12.40 -12.55
N LYS A 44 -7.38 -12.16 -13.87
CA LYS A 44 -7.28 -13.20 -14.91
C LYS A 44 -5.83 -13.60 -15.21
N CYS A 45 -4.86 -13.08 -14.45
CA CYS A 45 -3.43 -13.26 -14.67
C CYS A 45 -2.94 -12.62 -15.99
N GLU A 46 -3.56 -11.50 -16.39
CA GLU A 46 -3.16 -10.73 -17.57
C GLU A 46 -2.39 -9.47 -17.14
N GLN A 47 -1.14 -9.35 -17.58
CA GLN A 47 -0.29 -8.18 -17.30
C GLN A 47 -0.85 -6.89 -17.95
N LEU A 48 -0.66 -5.75 -17.27
CA LEU A 48 -1.01 -4.44 -17.83
C LEU A 48 0.07 -3.96 -18.82
N PRO A 49 -0.28 -3.17 -19.85
CA PRO A 49 0.70 -2.52 -20.72
C PRO A 49 1.55 -1.50 -19.95
N GLU A 50 2.78 -1.27 -20.43
CA GLU A 50 3.80 -0.41 -19.80
C GLU A 50 3.27 0.98 -19.39
N ASN A 51 2.49 1.63 -20.26
CA ASN A 51 1.93 2.96 -19.99
C ASN A 51 0.97 2.97 -18.78
N GLN A 52 0.20 1.90 -18.61
CA GLN A 52 -0.72 1.75 -17.47
C GLN A 52 0.06 1.45 -16.19
N VAL A 53 1.09 0.59 -16.26
CA VAL A 53 1.99 0.32 -15.12
C VAL A 53 2.67 1.60 -14.65
N LYS A 54 3.19 2.41 -15.57
CA LYS A 54 3.79 3.70 -15.24
C LYS A 54 2.81 4.61 -14.48
N THR A 55 1.59 4.75 -15.02
CA THR A 55 0.54 5.59 -14.42
C THR A 55 0.14 5.07 -13.03
N LEU A 56 0.04 3.75 -12.88
CA LEU A 56 -0.27 3.10 -11.61
C LEU A 56 0.83 3.36 -10.57
N CYS A 57 2.10 3.18 -10.93
CA CYS A 57 3.23 3.43 -10.05
C CYS A 57 3.32 4.91 -9.65
N ASP A 58 3.05 5.84 -10.57
CA ASP A 58 3.03 7.27 -10.27
C ASP A 58 1.94 7.61 -9.24
N LYS A 59 0.70 7.10 -9.42
CA LYS A 59 -0.39 7.25 -8.43
C LYS A 59 -0.06 6.58 -7.09
N ALA A 60 0.56 5.40 -7.10
CA ALA A 60 0.94 4.70 -5.89
C ALA A 60 2.02 5.44 -5.10
N LYS A 61 3.05 6.00 -5.76
CA LYS A 61 4.06 6.84 -5.12
C LYS A 61 3.44 8.03 -4.40
N GLU A 62 2.46 8.71 -4.99
CA GLU A 62 1.77 9.83 -4.33
C GLU A 62 1.05 9.43 -3.04
N ILE A 63 0.49 8.21 -2.99
CA ILE A 63 -0.18 7.67 -1.81
C ILE A 63 0.86 7.28 -0.76
N LEU A 64 1.82 6.44 -1.14
CA LEU A 64 2.85 5.89 -0.24
C LEU A 64 3.77 6.99 0.33
N ALA A 65 4.05 8.05 -0.43
CA ALA A 65 4.82 9.20 0.06
C ALA A 65 4.17 9.90 1.27
N ARG A 66 2.84 9.80 1.42
CA ARG A 66 2.10 10.37 2.55
C ARG A 66 2.02 9.42 3.76
N GLU A 67 2.34 8.14 3.56
CA GLU A 67 2.32 7.13 4.62
C GLU A 67 3.56 7.25 5.49
N SER A 68 3.44 6.90 6.78
CA SER A 68 4.60 6.90 7.69
C SER A 68 5.45 5.64 7.49
N ASN A 69 6.70 5.64 7.97
CA ASN A 69 7.51 4.43 8.02
C ASN A 69 6.94 3.36 8.95
N VAL A 70 6.19 3.80 9.97
CA VAL A 70 5.43 2.95 10.89
C VAL A 70 3.95 3.18 10.62
N GLN A 71 3.36 2.35 9.76
CA GLN A 71 1.98 2.50 9.37
C GLN A 71 1.04 1.94 10.44
N GLU A 72 0.15 2.77 10.98
CA GLU A 72 -0.87 2.30 11.92
C GLU A 72 -2.00 1.58 11.17
N VAL A 73 -2.35 0.38 11.64
CA VAL A 73 -3.38 -0.47 11.03
C VAL A 73 -4.40 -0.89 12.09
N LYS A 74 -5.69 -0.82 11.75
CA LYS A 74 -6.80 -1.14 12.67
C LYS A 74 -7.29 -2.57 12.45
N CYS A 75 -7.69 -3.23 13.53
CA CYS A 75 -8.39 -4.51 13.48
C CYS A 75 -9.84 -4.34 13.01
N PRO A 76 -10.46 -5.35 12.37
CA PRO A 76 -9.88 -6.65 11.99
C PRO A 76 -8.97 -6.52 10.75
N VAL A 77 -7.84 -7.24 10.74
CA VAL A 77 -6.91 -7.27 9.59
C VAL A 77 -6.36 -8.67 9.39
N THR A 78 -6.24 -9.07 8.12
CA THR A 78 -5.59 -10.31 7.71
C THR A 78 -4.13 -10.01 7.36
N VAL A 79 -3.21 -10.57 8.15
CA VAL A 79 -1.77 -10.43 7.93
C VAL A 79 -1.29 -11.53 6.99
N CYS A 80 -0.57 -11.13 5.94
CA CYS A 80 -0.05 -12.00 4.89
C CYS A 80 1.47 -11.85 4.82
N GLY A 81 2.17 -12.98 4.74
CA GLY A 81 3.62 -13.02 4.55
C GLY A 81 4.01 -13.05 3.07
N ASP A 82 5.17 -13.64 2.81
CA ASP A 82 5.84 -13.71 1.51
C ASP A 82 4.95 -14.34 0.44
N VAL A 83 4.96 -13.75 -0.75
CA VAL A 83 4.20 -14.23 -1.92
C VAL A 83 5.14 -14.74 -3.02
N HIS A 84 6.29 -14.11 -3.23
CA HIS A 84 7.32 -14.53 -4.20
C HIS A 84 6.78 -14.86 -5.60
N GLY A 85 5.92 -14.00 -6.16
CA GLY A 85 5.34 -14.19 -7.49
C GLY A 85 4.44 -15.42 -7.64
N GLN A 86 3.96 -16.02 -6.54
CA GLN A 86 2.99 -17.11 -6.55
C GLN A 86 1.56 -16.57 -6.70
N PHE A 87 1.24 -16.10 -7.90
CA PHE A 87 -0.04 -15.45 -8.20
C PHE A 87 -1.27 -16.32 -7.88
N HIS A 88 -1.21 -17.63 -8.17
CA HIS A 88 -2.33 -18.54 -7.89
C HIS A 88 -2.61 -18.69 -6.39
N ASP A 89 -1.56 -18.71 -5.56
CA ASP A 89 -1.69 -18.80 -4.12
C ASP A 89 -2.23 -17.50 -3.53
N LEU A 90 -1.83 -16.35 -4.09
CA LEU A 90 -2.40 -15.05 -3.74
C LEU A 90 -3.92 -14.99 -4.03
N MET A 91 -4.36 -15.56 -5.15
CA MET A 91 -5.79 -15.62 -5.48
C MET A 91 -6.56 -16.52 -4.51
N GLU A 92 -5.98 -17.65 -4.08
CA GLU A 92 -6.61 -18.50 -3.07
C GLU A 92 -6.63 -17.81 -1.69
N LEU A 93 -5.60 -17.04 -1.35
CA LEU A 93 -5.56 -16.23 -0.14
C LEU A 93 -6.72 -15.22 -0.10
N PHE A 94 -7.02 -14.55 -1.22
CA PHE A 94 -8.20 -13.68 -1.31
C PHE A 94 -9.52 -14.46 -1.28
N ARG A 95 -9.53 -15.71 -1.71
CA ARG A 95 -10.72 -16.57 -1.63
C ARG A 95 -11.01 -17.01 -0.20
N ILE A 96 -9.97 -17.30 0.59
CA ILE A 96 -10.07 -17.73 2.00
C ILE A 96 -10.28 -16.54 2.94
N GLY A 97 -9.49 -15.48 2.79
CA GLY A 97 -9.54 -14.29 3.65
C GLY A 97 -10.69 -13.33 3.34
N GLY A 98 -11.35 -13.50 2.19
CA GLY A 98 -12.42 -12.61 1.72
C GLY A 98 -11.90 -11.53 0.77
N ARG A 99 -12.74 -11.10 -0.17
CA ARG A 99 -12.32 -10.10 -1.16
C ARG A 99 -12.23 -8.71 -0.53
N SER A 100 -11.21 -7.94 -0.91
CA SER A 100 -11.22 -6.49 -0.71
C SER A 100 -12.41 -5.91 -1.48
N PRO A 101 -13.23 -5.00 -0.90
CA PRO A 101 -12.98 -4.15 0.28
C PRO A 101 -13.49 -4.64 1.64
N ASP A 102 -14.10 -5.82 1.70
CA ASP A 102 -14.79 -6.28 2.91
C ASP A 102 -13.81 -6.63 4.04
N THR A 103 -12.64 -7.17 3.68
CA THR A 103 -11.54 -7.52 4.59
C THR A 103 -10.37 -6.55 4.45
N ASN A 104 -9.77 -6.13 5.58
CA ASN A 104 -8.52 -5.36 5.57
C ASN A 104 -7.32 -6.31 5.45
N TYR A 105 -6.31 -5.92 4.70
CA TYR A 105 -5.11 -6.73 4.47
C TYR A 105 -3.84 -5.98 4.84
N LEU A 106 -2.91 -6.69 5.46
CA LEU A 106 -1.55 -6.23 5.73
C LEU A 106 -0.60 -7.25 5.13
N PHE A 107 0.13 -6.86 4.09
CA PHE A 107 1.18 -7.68 3.50
C PHE A 107 2.55 -7.24 4.01
N MET A 108 3.37 -8.21 4.40
CA MET A 108 4.64 -7.95 5.08
C MET A 108 5.84 -7.75 4.14
N GLY A 109 5.72 -8.03 2.85
CA GLY A 109 6.82 -7.85 1.88
C GLY A 109 7.00 -9.08 0.99
N ASP A 110 8.08 -9.10 0.22
CA ASP A 110 8.49 -10.20 -0.67
C ASP A 110 7.38 -10.63 -1.65
N TYR A 111 6.95 -9.67 -2.45
CA TYR A 111 5.98 -9.87 -3.53
C TYR A 111 6.61 -10.45 -4.78
N VAL A 112 7.88 -10.13 -5.01
CA VAL A 112 8.61 -10.42 -6.24
C VAL A 112 9.68 -11.49 -6.06
N ASP A 113 10.25 -11.91 -7.19
CA ASP A 113 11.29 -12.94 -7.34
C ASP A 113 10.81 -14.38 -7.06
N ARG A 114 11.60 -15.35 -7.54
CA ARG A 114 11.40 -16.82 -7.47
C ARG A 114 10.19 -17.36 -8.25
N GLY A 115 9.08 -16.64 -8.30
CA GLY A 115 7.89 -16.99 -9.08
C GLY A 115 7.96 -16.54 -10.54
N TYR A 116 7.10 -17.12 -11.38
CA TYR A 116 6.98 -16.76 -12.81
C TYR A 116 6.00 -15.59 -13.07
N TYR A 117 5.24 -15.19 -12.05
CA TYR A 117 4.16 -14.21 -12.11
C TYR A 117 4.38 -13.05 -11.12
N SER A 118 5.63 -12.64 -10.93
CA SER A 118 5.97 -11.55 -10.02
C SER A 118 5.39 -10.22 -10.49
N VAL A 119 5.40 -9.97 -11.81
CA VAL A 119 4.83 -8.76 -12.42
C VAL A 119 3.33 -8.65 -12.13
N GLU A 120 2.55 -9.70 -12.35
CA GLU A 120 1.11 -9.69 -12.12
C GLU A 120 0.81 -9.55 -10.63
N THR A 121 1.57 -10.24 -9.78
CA THR A 121 1.44 -10.20 -8.32
C THR A 121 1.64 -8.78 -7.80
N VAL A 122 2.77 -8.13 -8.12
CA VAL A 122 3.07 -6.78 -7.63
C VAL A 122 2.11 -5.75 -8.24
N THR A 123 1.76 -5.89 -9.51
CA THR A 123 0.83 -4.97 -10.18
C THR A 123 -0.55 -5.04 -9.52
N LEU A 124 -1.05 -6.25 -9.21
CA LEU A 124 -2.34 -6.43 -8.54
C LEU A 124 -2.34 -5.81 -7.15
N LEU A 125 -1.31 -6.06 -6.34
CA LEU A 125 -1.21 -5.50 -4.98
C LEU A 125 -1.14 -3.97 -4.99
N VAL A 126 -0.37 -3.39 -5.91
CA VAL A 126 -0.29 -1.92 -6.06
C VAL A 126 -1.62 -1.35 -6.57
N ALA A 127 -2.28 -2.00 -7.54
CA ALA A 127 -3.61 -1.58 -8.03
C ALA A 127 -4.65 -1.59 -6.90
N LEU A 128 -4.66 -2.65 -6.10
CA LEU A 128 -5.50 -2.78 -4.92
C LEU A 128 -5.16 -1.72 -3.86
N LYS A 129 -3.87 -1.42 -3.64
CA LYS A 129 -3.44 -0.34 -2.74
C LYS A 129 -3.91 1.03 -3.20
N VAL A 130 -3.81 1.34 -4.49
CA VAL A 130 -4.30 2.62 -5.04
C VAL A 130 -5.82 2.71 -4.93
N ARG A 131 -6.52 1.60 -5.19
CA ARG A 131 -7.99 1.54 -5.16
C ARG A 131 -8.58 1.55 -3.75
N PHE A 132 -7.89 0.93 -2.80
CA PHE A 132 -8.33 0.72 -1.42
C PHE A 132 -7.24 1.10 -0.40
N LYS A 133 -6.72 2.33 -0.51
CA LYS A 133 -5.60 2.85 0.29
C LYS A 133 -5.73 2.65 1.81
N ASP A 134 -6.95 2.73 2.34
CA ASP A 134 -7.25 2.63 3.78
C ASP A 134 -7.50 1.19 4.24
N ARG A 135 -7.61 0.23 3.31
CA ARG A 135 -7.94 -1.17 3.58
C ARG A 135 -6.75 -2.11 3.40
N ILE A 136 -5.83 -1.74 2.51
CA ILE A 136 -4.68 -2.57 2.16
C ILE A 136 -3.42 -1.81 2.51
N THR A 137 -2.58 -2.44 3.33
CA THR A 137 -1.25 -1.97 3.67
C THR A 137 -0.23 -2.94 3.08
N ILE A 138 0.73 -2.40 2.34
CA ILE A 138 1.84 -3.15 1.75
C ILE A 138 3.13 -2.63 2.37
N LEU A 139 3.91 -3.53 2.96
CA LEU A 139 5.22 -3.22 3.52
C LEU A 139 6.33 -3.57 2.54
N ARG A 140 7.52 -3.03 2.77
CA ARG A 140 8.74 -3.35 2.03
C ARG A 140 9.39 -4.62 2.57
N GLY A 141 9.60 -5.61 1.72
CA GLY A 141 10.46 -6.75 2.00
C GLY A 141 11.88 -6.57 1.46
N ASN A 142 12.72 -7.58 1.64
CA ASN A 142 14.12 -7.53 1.20
C ASN A 142 14.24 -7.77 -0.31
N HIS A 143 13.26 -8.45 -0.93
CA HIS A 143 13.21 -8.65 -2.37
C HIS A 143 12.80 -7.38 -3.14
N GLU A 144 12.17 -6.40 -2.48
CA GLU A 144 11.84 -5.09 -3.07
C GLU A 144 13.07 -4.13 -3.13
N SER A 145 14.19 -4.64 -3.62
CA SER A 145 15.46 -3.92 -3.79
C SER A 145 16.02 -4.11 -5.20
N ARG A 146 16.67 -3.06 -5.73
CA ARG A 146 17.31 -3.09 -7.06
C ARG A 146 18.36 -4.19 -7.19
N GLN A 147 19.11 -4.46 -6.11
CA GLN A 147 20.18 -5.45 -6.12
C GLN A 147 19.64 -6.89 -6.17
N ILE A 148 18.59 -7.17 -5.40
CA ILE A 148 18.00 -8.51 -5.31
C ILE A 148 17.21 -8.82 -6.60
N THR A 149 16.33 -7.92 -7.03
CA THR A 149 15.52 -8.12 -8.24
C THR A 149 16.32 -8.34 -9.53
N GLN A 150 17.56 -7.84 -9.60
CA GLN A 150 18.47 -8.09 -10.73
C GLN A 150 19.00 -9.51 -10.78
N VAL A 151 19.22 -10.14 -9.62
CA VAL A 151 19.85 -11.46 -9.53
C VAL A 151 18.80 -12.58 -9.43
N TYR A 152 17.65 -12.29 -8.81
CA TYR A 152 16.66 -13.30 -8.43
C TYR A 152 15.46 -13.43 -9.38
N GLY A 153 15.49 -12.71 -10.51
CA GLY A 153 14.67 -13.00 -11.69
C GLY A 153 13.59 -11.98 -12.04
N PHE A 154 13.23 -11.04 -11.15
CA PHE A 154 12.22 -10.02 -11.49
C PHE A 154 12.63 -9.12 -12.67
N TYR A 155 13.93 -8.78 -12.77
CA TYR A 155 14.47 -8.02 -13.90
C TYR A 155 14.26 -8.76 -15.23
N ASP A 156 14.62 -10.04 -15.27
CA ASP A 156 14.49 -10.89 -16.46
C ASP A 156 13.02 -11.12 -16.82
N GLU A 157 12.14 -11.25 -15.83
CA GLU A 157 10.70 -11.37 -16.03
C GLU A 157 10.13 -10.11 -16.71
N CYS A 158 10.49 -8.93 -16.22
CA CYS A 158 10.09 -7.66 -16.83
C CYS A 158 10.60 -7.54 -18.26
N LEU A 159 11.87 -7.86 -18.50
CA LEU A 159 12.49 -7.79 -19.82
C LEU A 159 11.81 -8.75 -20.81
N ARG A 160 11.48 -9.97 -20.39
CA ARG A 160 10.79 -10.97 -21.21
C ARG A 160 9.35 -10.56 -21.54
N LYS A 161 8.64 -9.96 -20.58
CA LYS A 161 7.21 -9.60 -20.72
C LYS A 161 6.97 -8.29 -21.48
N TYR A 162 7.89 -7.33 -21.37
CA TYR A 162 7.73 -6.00 -21.96
C TYR A 162 8.75 -5.67 -23.05
N GLY A 163 9.79 -6.49 -23.21
CA GLY A 163 10.87 -6.26 -24.16
C GLY A 163 11.84 -5.14 -23.75
N ASN A 164 11.64 -4.53 -22.59
CA ASN A 164 12.49 -3.45 -22.06
C ASN A 164 12.52 -3.46 -20.51
N ALA A 165 13.42 -2.66 -19.94
CA ALA A 165 13.63 -2.57 -18.48
C ALA A 165 12.88 -1.39 -17.82
N ASN A 166 11.99 -0.68 -18.54
CA ASN A 166 11.30 0.49 -17.99
C ASN A 166 10.35 0.11 -16.86
N VAL A 167 9.61 -0.99 -17.03
CA VAL A 167 8.69 -1.50 -16.01
C VAL A 167 9.42 -1.87 -14.71
N TRP A 168 10.57 -2.55 -14.83
CA TRP A 168 11.42 -2.84 -13.67
C TRP A 168 11.88 -1.56 -12.97
N LYS A 169 12.27 -0.53 -13.73
CA LYS A 169 12.64 0.78 -13.16
C LYS A 169 11.46 1.43 -12.43
N TYR A 170 10.27 1.42 -13.00
CA TYR A 170 9.08 2.00 -12.37
C TYR A 170 8.72 1.31 -11.05
N PHE A 171 8.83 -0.01 -10.98
CA PHE A 171 8.60 -0.76 -9.75
C PHE A 171 9.70 -0.56 -8.71
N THR A 172 10.96 -0.61 -9.11
CA THR A 172 12.06 -0.38 -8.15
C THR A 172 12.05 1.04 -7.59
N ASP A 173 11.68 2.04 -8.38
CA ASP A 173 11.48 3.41 -7.89
C ASP A 173 10.26 3.52 -6.97
N LEU A 174 9.21 2.71 -7.17
CA LEU A 174 8.05 2.63 -6.27
C LEU A 174 8.40 1.95 -4.94
N PHE A 175 9.24 0.92 -4.97
CA PHE A 175 9.63 0.16 -3.77
C PHE A 175 10.34 1.01 -2.72
N ASP A 176 11.06 2.05 -3.15
CA ASP A 176 11.70 3.01 -2.24
C ASP A 176 10.68 3.80 -1.40
N TYR A 177 9.40 3.85 -1.80
CA TYR A 177 8.33 4.53 -1.06
C TYR A 177 7.56 3.61 -0.11
N LEU A 178 7.77 2.31 -0.17
CA LEU A 178 7.04 1.36 0.68
C LEU A 178 7.36 1.59 2.17
N PRO A 179 6.35 1.61 3.06
CA PRO A 179 6.56 1.61 4.49
C PRO A 179 7.39 0.40 4.94
N LEU A 180 8.26 0.60 5.93
CA LEU A 180 9.13 -0.46 6.45
C LEU A 180 8.38 -1.37 7.42
N THR A 181 7.46 -0.79 8.20
CA THR A 181 6.84 -1.49 9.33
C THR A 181 5.39 -1.06 9.47
N ALA A 182 4.59 -1.90 10.12
CA ALA A 182 3.23 -1.58 10.53
C ALA A 182 3.02 -1.89 12.01
N LEU A 183 2.11 -1.14 12.63
CA LEU A 183 1.68 -1.34 14.00
C LEU A 183 0.17 -1.58 14.02
N VAL A 184 -0.21 -2.83 14.25
CA VAL A 184 -1.61 -3.26 14.31
C VAL A 184 -2.15 -3.02 15.71
N ASN A 185 -3.20 -2.21 15.80
CA ASN A 185 -3.92 -1.87 17.04
C ASN A 185 -3.01 -1.40 18.19
N SER A 186 -1.89 -0.75 17.86
CA SER A 186 -0.86 -0.32 18.83
C SER A 186 -0.29 -1.44 19.71
N GLN A 187 -0.44 -2.70 19.30
CA GLN A 187 -0.08 -3.88 20.10
C GLN A 187 0.81 -4.85 19.33
N ILE A 188 0.54 -5.09 18.05
CA ILE A 188 1.28 -6.06 17.25
C ILE A 188 2.16 -5.30 16.26
N PHE A 189 3.47 -5.46 16.40
CA PHE A 189 4.45 -4.87 15.50
C PHE A 189 4.76 -5.85 14.36
N CYS A 190 4.51 -5.42 13.13
CA CYS A 190 4.69 -6.20 11.91
C CYS A 190 5.82 -5.60 11.07
N LEU A 191 6.77 -6.44 10.69
CA LEU A 191 7.89 -6.12 9.81
C LEU A 191 8.24 -7.37 9.00
N HIS A 192 8.86 -7.18 7.84
CA HIS A 192 9.28 -8.28 6.98
C HIS A 192 10.38 -9.14 7.62
N GLY A 193 11.44 -8.49 8.07
CA GLY A 193 12.61 -9.14 8.63
C GLY A 193 12.54 -9.28 10.15
N GLY A 194 13.54 -8.72 10.82
CA GLY A 194 13.68 -8.80 12.27
C GLY A 194 14.11 -7.48 12.90
N LEU A 195 14.21 -7.51 14.23
CA LEU A 195 14.66 -6.36 15.01
C LEU A 195 16.14 -6.10 14.71
N SER A 196 16.47 -4.86 14.34
CA SER A 196 17.86 -4.41 14.29
C SER A 196 18.34 -4.06 15.69
N PRO A 197 19.56 -4.47 16.10
CA PRO A 197 20.14 -4.06 17.38
C PRO A 197 20.40 -2.55 17.48
N SER A 198 20.25 -1.79 16.40
CA SER A 198 20.33 -0.33 16.37
C SER A 198 18.98 0.38 16.60
N ILE A 199 17.88 -0.36 16.70
CA ILE A 199 16.53 0.18 16.80
C ILE A 199 15.93 -0.20 18.16
N ASP A 200 16.04 0.72 19.12
CA ASP A 200 15.50 0.55 20.47
C ASP A 200 14.06 1.07 20.63
N SER A 201 13.58 1.92 19.71
CA SER A 201 12.26 2.55 19.80
C SER A 201 11.58 2.66 18.43
N LEU A 202 10.24 2.68 18.43
CA LEU A 202 9.45 2.92 17.22
C LEU A 202 9.72 4.31 16.61
N ASP A 203 10.11 5.28 17.44
CA ASP A 203 10.42 6.63 16.98
C ASP A 203 11.73 6.66 16.17
N HIS A 204 12.69 5.78 16.46
CA HIS A 204 13.86 5.62 15.59
C HIS A 204 13.46 5.18 14.19
N ILE A 205 12.50 4.25 14.07
CA ILE A 205 12.00 3.77 12.77
C ILE A 205 11.27 4.88 12.00
N ARG A 206 10.49 5.70 12.71
CA ARG A 206 9.80 6.86 12.13
C ARG A 206 10.76 7.91 11.59
N ALA A 207 11.96 8.03 12.18
CA ALA A 207 12.98 8.97 11.78
C ALA A 207 13.91 8.47 10.64
N LEU A 208 13.81 7.19 10.25
CA LEU A 208 14.62 6.65 9.15
C LEU A 208 14.27 7.32 7.81
N ASP A 209 15.29 7.64 7.02
CA ASP A 209 15.07 8.06 5.64
C ASP A 209 14.89 6.83 4.75
N ARG A 210 13.63 6.44 4.52
CA ARG A 210 13.30 5.26 3.69
C ARG A 210 13.59 5.45 2.20
N LEU A 211 13.75 6.69 1.73
CA LEU A 211 13.96 7.01 0.31
C LEU A 211 15.42 6.81 -0.12
N GLN A 212 16.32 6.49 0.83
CA GLN A 212 17.69 6.11 0.51
C GLN A 212 17.78 4.61 0.21
N ALA A 213 18.28 4.29 -0.98
CA ALA A 213 18.62 2.94 -1.42
C ALA A 213 19.87 2.41 -0.71
N SER A 214 19.83 2.33 0.62
CA SER A 214 20.88 1.70 1.44
C SER A 214 20.52 1.77 2.91
N HIS A 215 19.95 0.71 3.46
CA HIS A 215 20.54 0.15 4.67
C HIS A 215 20.53 -1.38 4.56
N PRO A 216 21.72 -2.02 4.65
CA PRO A 216 21.87 -3.47 4.67
C PRO A 216 21.31 -4.09 5.96
#